data_AF-A0A7C3DR66-F1
#
_entry.id   AF-A0A7C3DR66-F1
#
_cell.length_a   1.000
_cell.length_b   1.000
_cell.length_c   1.000
_cell.angle_alpha   90.00
_cell.angle_beta   90.00
_cell.angle_gamma   90.00
#
_symmetry.space_group_name_H-M   'P 1'
#
loop_
_entity.id
_entity.type
_entity.pdbx_description
1 polymer ?
#
loop_
_entity_poly.entity_id
_entity_poly.type
_entity_poly.pdbx_seq_one_letter_code
_entity_poly.pdbx_strand_id
1 'polypeptide(L)'
;MTQLFLGYLAGGFKGAGGGAWNYRGAGWEGGEYALLDRNWKPSDRAIRAGKIAQAAERLRDELCQTHKEPQVGLLYNWDSDAIWAAVSVRGRDHFRHYPMQARVGASRALMTGNIPWEHVTPTDIGAGLAPRYKVIYLPAQIAISQGLLGQLAKYVEGGGRVVMDAPGALYDEHGLVLPTAEGTVFERLFGAELSDVQYSNNAPRMLGGRKLGGFISALRPTRAKVLERFQTGEPALTEHRLGKGTAVLAAWDVSYSVFKPGDREMEARLRAAAMGGLESPYSCEEAVVYRLAAPEADHYFFINDGPPATARLKFRNYRYRAVSDPVAGEKLELDAPVELEGYSGRWLRYAKR
;
A
#
# COMPACT_ATOMS: atom_id res chain seq x y z
N MET A 1 -7.85 20.38 2.59
CA MET A 1 -9.26 19.95 2.77
C MET A 1 -9.73 19.01 1.67
N THR A 2 -9.58 19.40 0.40
CA THR A 2 -9.95 18.56 -0.76
C THR A 2 -9.33 17.16 -0.71
N GLN A 3 -8.00 17.08 -0.49
CA GLN A 3 -7.28 15.81 -0.35
C GLN A 3 -7.92 14.88 0.71
N LEU A 4 -8.32 15.42 1.85
CA LEU A 4 -8.91 14.65 2.95
C LEU A 4 -10.26 14.05 2.55
N PHE A 5 -11.19 14.87 2.05
CA PHE A 5 -12.54 14.43 1.70
C PHE A 5 -12.56 13.53 0.47
N LEU A 6 -11.76 13.85 -0.55
CA LEU A 6 -11.59 12.95 -1.69
C LEU A 6 -10.86 11.67 -1.29
N GLY A 7 -9.94 11.72 -0.32
CA GLY A 7 -9.31 10.54 0.26
C GLY A 7 -10.31 9.61 0.94
N TYR A 8 -11.29 10.15 1.68
CA TYR A 8 -12.38 9.35 2.26
C TYR A 8 -13.25 8.70 1.19
N LEU A 9 -13.66 9.46 0.16
CA LEU A 9 -14.42 8.92 -0.96
C LEU A 9 -13.61 7.83 -1.68
N ALA A 10 -12.36 8.11 -2.05
CA ALA A 10 -11.43 7.14 -2.65
C ALA A 10 -11.22 5.88 -1.80
N GLY A 11 -11.26 6.05 -0.47
CA GLY A 11 -11.21 4.96 0.51
C GLY A 11 -12.42 4.03 0.46
N GLY A 12 -13.49 4.40 -0.26
CA GLY A 12 -14.75 3.66 -0.35
C GLY A 12 -15.75 4.02 0.75
N PHE A 13 -15.49 5.08 1.54
CA PHE A 13 -16.36 5.46 2.64
C PHE A 13 -17.69 6.01 2.09
N LYS A 14 -18.81 5.48 2.60
CA LYS A 14 -20.16 5.95 2.25
C LYS A 14 -20.62 7.14 3.09
N GLY A 15 -19.80 7.56 4.05
CA GLY A 15 -20.01 8.75 4.87
C GLY A 15 -18.69 9.20 5.49
N ALA A 16 -18.53 10.51 5.66
CA ALA A 16 -17.36 11.09 6.30
C ALA A 16 -17.77 12.34 7.10
N GLY A 17 -17.17 12.51 8.27
CA GLY A 17 -17.36 13.67 9.13
C GLY A 17 -16.06 14.45 9.29
N GLY A 18 -16.14 15.77 9.28
CA GLY A 18 -15.06 16.64 9.74
C GLY A 18 -15.25 16.92 11.22
N GLY A 19 -14.31 16.47 12.06
CA GLY A 19 -14.15 17.01 13.41
C GLY A 19 -13.56 18.41 13.28
N ALA A 20 -14.30 19.51 13.48
CA ALA A 20 -15.72 19.62 13.87
C ALA A 20 -16.46 20.69 13.03
N TRP A 21 -17.78 20.84 13.16
CA TRP A 21 -18.50 21.96 12.52
C TRP A 21 -18.09 23.31 13.13
N ASN A 22 -18.17 23.42 14.46
CA ASN A 22 -17.72 24.55 15.27
C ASN A 22 -16.63 24.12 16.27
N TYR A 23 -15.96 25.09 16.91
CA TYR A 23 -14.86 24.83 17.86
C TYR A 23 -15.37 24.80 19.31
N ARG A 24 -14.59 24.21 20.21
CA ARG A 24 -14.86 24.25 21.67
C ARG A 24 -14.65 25.66 22.22
N GLY A 25 -15.59 26.17 23.01
CA GLY A 25 -15.49 27.54 23.56
C GLY A 25 -14.41 27.74 24.64
N ALA A 26 -13.90 26.67 25.25
CA ALA A 26 -12.86 26.71 26.29
C ALA A 26 -12.14 25.35 26.42
N GLY A 27 -10.98 25.36 27.08
CA GLY A 27 -10.20 24.16 27.40
C GLY A 27 -9.34 23.66 26.24
N TRP A 28 -8.97 22.38 26.31
CA TRP A 28 -8.21 21.69 25.26
C TRP A 28 -8.96 21.76 23.92
N GLU A 29 -8.26 22.08 22.83
CA GLU A 29 -8.81 22.32 21.47
C GLU A 29 -9.75 23.54 21.36
N GLY A 30 -9.64 24.49 22.30
CA GLY A 30 -10.38 25.74 22.25
C GLY A 30 -10.06 26.57 21.01
N GLY A 31 -11.01 26.72 20.09
CA GLY A 31 -10.79 27.46 18.84
C GLY A 31 -10.14 26.68 17.69
N GLU A 32 -9.94 25.37 17.83
CA GLU A 32 -9.27 24.51 16.85
C GLU A 32 -10.27 23.67 16.02
N TYR A 33 -9.77 23.05 14.93
CA TYR A 33 -10.43 22.04 14.07
C TYR A 33 -11.71 22.41 13.31
N ALA A 34 -12.50 23.38 13.77
CA ALA A 34 -13.83 23.72 13.25
C ALA A 34 -13.88 23.94 11.72
N LEU A 35 -14.98 23.68 11.03
CA LEU A 35 -15.19 24.09 9.64
C LEU A 35 -15.50 25.59 9.53
N LEU A 36 -16.18 26.14 10.52
CA LEU A 36 -16.39 27.58 10.62
C LEU A 36 -15.10 28.32 10.97
N ASP A 37 -15.05 29.61 10.66
CA ASP A 37 -14.04 30.52 11.18
C ASP A 37 -14.32 30.87 12.66
N ARG A 38 -13.41 31.67 13.27
CA ARG A 38 -13.55 32.11 14.66
C ARG A 38 -14.81 32.96 14.93
N ASN A 39 -15.44 33.47 13.88
CA ASN A 39 -16.63 34.31 13.95
C ASN A 39 -17.89 33.54 13.48
N TRP A 40 -17.82 32.21 13.45
CA TRP A 40 -18.93 31.32 13.14
C TRP A 40 -19.47 31.47 11.70
N LYS A 41 -18.63 31.96 10.79
CA LYS A 41 -18.94 32.04 9.36
C LYS A 41 -18.33 30.84 8.63
N PRO A 42 -18.95 30.37 7.53
CA PRO A 42 -18.35 29.33 6.69
C PRO A 42 -16.97 29.79 6.18
N SER A 43 -15.94 29.02 6.48
CA SER A 43 -14.59 29.27 5.96
C SER A 43 -14.38 28.62 4.58
N ASP A 44 -13.26 28.89 3.92
CA ASP A 44 -12.90 28.26 2.65
C ASP A 44 -12.89 26.73 2.71
N ARG A 45 -12.45 26.13 3.85
CA ARG A 45 -12.51 24.67 4.02
C ARG A 45 -13.94 24.17 4.13
N ALA A 46 -14.86 24.92 4.76
CA ALA A 46 -16.28 24.57 4.80
C ALA A 46 -16.89 24.63 3.40
N ILE A 47 -16.61 25.68 2.64
CA ILE A 47 -17.12 25.86 1.27
C ILE A 47 -16.60 24.73 0.37
N ARG A 48 -15.30 24.41 0.41
CA ARG A 48 -14.71 23.30 -0.36
C ARG A 48 -15.34 21.96 0.02
N ALA A 49 -15.48 21.66 1.31
CA ALA A 49 -16.12 20.43 1.76
C ALA A 49 -17.59 20.34 1.31
N GLY A 50 -18.33 21.45 1.38
CA GLY A 50 -19.71 21.54 0.93
C GLY A 50 -19.87 21.25 -0.57
N LYS A 51 -18.99 21.77 -1.43
CA LYS A 51 -19.01 21.47 -2.87
C LYS A 51 -18.81 19.98 -3.16
N ILE A 52 -17.86 19.34 -2.47
CA ILE A 52 -17.62 17.88 -2.58
C ILE A 52 -18.83 17.09 -2.08
N ALA A 53 -19.39 17.48 -0.93
CA ALA A 53 -20.57 16.82 -0.36
C ALA A 53 -21.79 16.94 -1.28
N GLN A 54 -22.02 18.10 -1.89
CA GLN A 54 -23.09 18.29 -2.88
C GLN A 54 -22.90 17.40 -4.11
N ALA A 55 -21.66 17.23 -4.59
CA ALA A 55 -21.35 16.32 -5.69
C ALA A 55 -21.56 14.85 -5.31
N ALA A 56 -21.15 14.46 -4.10
CA ALA A 56 -21.37 13.12 -3.57
C ALA A 56 -22.87 12.82 -3.41
N GLU A 57 -23.66 13.77 -2.92
CA GLU A 57 -25.13 13.62 -2.78
C GLU A 57 -25.79 13.40 -4.15
N ARG A 58 -25.41 14.18 -5.17
CA ARG A 58 -25.93 13.99 -6.55
C ARG A 58 -25.62 12.61 -7.12
N LEU A 59 -24.51 12.01 -6.71
CA LEU A 59 -24.04 10.72 -7.19
C LEU A 59 -24.21 9.60 -6.16
N ARG A 60 -24.99 9.82 -5.09
CA ARG A 60 -24.99 8.92 -3.93
C ARG A 60 -25.35 7.47 -4.29
N ASP A 61 -26.32 7.26 -5.17
CA ASP A 61 -26.81 5.92 -5.50
C ASP A 61 -25.75 5.13 -6.29
N GLU A 62 -25.06 5.82 -7.21
CA GLU A 62 -23.91 5.27 -7.95
C GLU A 62 -22.72 5.03 -7.00
N LEU A 63 -22.40 6.00 -6.14
CA LEU A 63 -21.34 5.89 -5.14
C LEU A 63 -21.62 4.74 -4.16
N CYS A 64 -22.86 4.47 -3.78
CA CYS A 64 -23.24 3.33 -2.93
C CYS A 64 -22.88 1.99 -3.57
N GLN A 65 -22.94 1.88 -4.90
CA GLN A 65 -22.60 0.68 -5.66
C GLN A 65 -21.09 0.53 -5.92
N THR A 66 -20.27 1.53 -5.57
CA THR A 66 -18.84 1.45 -5.85
C THR A 66 -18.12 0.39 -5.01
N HIS A 67 -17.14 -0.28 -5.62
CA HIS A 67 -16.22 -1.23 -4.98
C HIS A 67 -14.76 -1.00 -5.41
N LYS A 68 -13.83 -1.56 -4.62
CA LYS A 68 -12.39 -1.60 -4.95
C LYS A 68 -12.07 -2.86 -5.75
N GLU A 69 -11.12 -2.73 -6.67
CA GLU A 69 -10.54 -3.83 -7.46
C GLU A 69 -9.02 -3.86 -7.24
N PRO A 70 -8.57 -4.32 -6.06
CA PRO A 70 -7.15 -4.31 -5.68
C PRO A 70 -6.38 -5.37 -6.48
N GLN A 71 -5.13 -5.05 -6.82
CA GLN A 71 -4.16 -6.03 -7.31
C GLN A 71 -3.30 -6.59 -6.17
N VAL A 72 -3.02 -5.77 -5.16
CA VAL A 72 -2.13 -6.12 -4.04
C VAL A 72 -2.92 -6.13 -2.72
N GLY A 73 -2.87 -7.26 -2.01
CA GLY A 73 -3.25 -7.35 -0.61
C GLY A 73 -2.03 -7.11 0.28
N LEU A 74 -2.02 -6.03 1.06
CA LEU A 74 -0.95 -5.74 2.00
C LEU A 74 -1.28 -6.39 3.35
N LEU A 75 -0.48 -7.37 3.78
CA LEU A 75 -0.80 -8.15 4.98
C LEU A 75 -0.74 -7.28 6.24
N TYR A 76 -1.82 -7.30 7.00
CA TYR A 76 -1.88 -6.84 8.38
C TYR A 76 -2.09 -8.04 9.30
N ASN A 77 -1.07 -8.39 10.07
CA ASN A 77 -1.07 -9.53 10.98
C ASN A 77 -0.88 -9.06 12.43
N TRP A 78 -1.88 -9.30 13.28
CA TRP A 78 -1.81 -8.95 14.68
C TRP A 78 -0.71 -9.70 15.44
N ASP A 79 -0.50 -10.99 15.15
CA ASP A 79 0.51 -11.79 15.85
C ASP A 79 1.92 -11.21 15.61
N SER A 80 2.20 -10.79 14.38
CA SER A 80 3.44 -10.08 14.04
C SER A 80 3.58 -8.77 14.81
N ASP A 81 2.53 -7.95 14.87
CA ASP A 81 2.54 -6.69 15.61
C ASP A 81 2.71 -6.91 17.13
N ALA A 82 2.13 -7.98 17.68
CA ALA A 82 2.27 -8.35 19.09
C ALA A 82 3.71 -8.76 19.41
N ILE A 83 4.36 -9.54 18.54
CA ILE A 83 5.78 -9.89 18.70
C ILE A 83 6.66 -8.65 18.55
N TRP A 84 6.41 -7.76 17.59
CA TRP A 84 7.09 -6.47 17.48
C TRP A 84 7.00 -5.65 18.78
N ALA A 85 5.81 -5.57 19.38
CA ALA A 85 5.62 -4.90 20.65
C ALA A 85 6.41 -5.58 21.78
N ALA A 86 6.38 -6.91 21.87
CA ALA A 86 7.09 -7.68 22.89
C ALA A 86 8.62 -7.49 22.82
N VAL A 87 9.20 -7.38 21.62
CA VAL A 87 10.65 -7.19 21.43
C VAL A 87 11.09 -5.71 21.47
N SER A 88 10.17 -4.76 21.64
CA SER A 88 10.45 -3.32 21.70
C SER A 88 10.85 -2.81 23.10
N VAL A 89 11.17 -3.71 24.03
CA VAL A 89 11.54 -3.37 25.41
C VAL A 89 13.02 -2.98 25.57
N ARG A 90 13.35 -2.27 26.66
CA ARG A 90 14.72 -1.96 27.11
C ARG A 90 15.58 -1.22 26.06
N GLY A 91 15.18 0.00 25.71
CA GLY A 91 15.95 0.85 24.78
C GLY A 91 15.83 0.45 23.31
N ARG A 92 14.83 -0.37 22.96
CA ARG A 92 14.55 -0.84 21.60
C ARG A 92 13.33 -0.13 20.99
N ASP A 93 13.13 1.14 21.34
CA ASP A 93 11.95 1.94 20.95
C ASP A 93 11.74 2.03 19.43
N HIS A 94 12.83 1.96 18.66
CA HIS A 94 12.78 1.89 17.20
C HIS A 94 11.87 0.76 16.67
N PHE A 95 11.80 -0.38 17.36
CA PHE A 95 10.98 -1.52 16.96
C PHE A 95 9.48 -1.31 17.19
N ARG A 96 9.10 -0.38 18.08
CA ARG A 96 7.69 -0.11 18.41
C ARG A 96 6.88 0.36 17.21
N HIS A 97 7.48 1.15 16.33
CA HIS A 97 6.81 1.74 15.18
C HIS A 97 7.17 1.04 13.86
N TYR A 98 8.13 0.11 13.89
CA TYR A 98 8.65 -0.58 12.72
C TYR A 98 7.56 -1.24 11.85
N PRO A 99 6.63 -2.06 12.38
CA PRO A 99 5.61 -2.69 11.54
C PRO A 99 4.65 -1.68 10.89
N MET A 100 4.29 -0.62 11.62
CA MET A 100 3.47 0.47 11.07
C MET A 100 4.23 1.21 9.96
N GLN A 101 5.51 1.54 10.18
CA GLN A 101 6.34 2.26 9.22
C GLN A 101 6.56 1.45 7.94
N ALA A 102 6.80 0.14 8.07
CA ALA A 102 6.89 -0.79 6.96
C ALA A 102 5.59 -0.84 6.14
N ARG A 103 4.43 -0.99 6.78
CA ARG A 103 3.13 -0.96 6.08
C ARG A 103 2.87 0.39 5.39
N VAL A 104 3.20 1.50 6.04
CA VAL A 104 3.07 2.85 5.45
C VAL A 104 4.02 3.03 4.26
N GLY A 105 5.25 2.52 4.34
CA GLY A 105 6.19 2.59 3.22
C GLY A 105 5.75 1.73 2.03
N ALA A 106 5.34 0.48 2.26
CA ALA A 106 4.80 -0.38 1.20
C ALA A 106 3.56 0.25 0.54
N SER A 107 2.59 0.69 1.33
CA SER A 107 1.39 1.36 0.81
C SER A 107 1.71 2.65 0.05
N ARG A 108 2.65 3.47 0.53
CA ARG A 108 3.13 4.65 -0.21
C ARG A 108 3.68 4.25 -1.57
N ALA A 109 4.60 3.29 -1.62
CA ALA A 109 5.21 2.86 -2.87
C ALA A 109 4.14 2.36 -3.86
N LEU A 110 3.11 1.66 -3.40
CA LEU A 110 1.97 1.25 -4.24
C LEU A 110 1.13 2.44 -4.70
N MET A 111 0.84 3.40 -3.80
CA MET A 111 0.09 4.63 -4.10
C MET A 111 0.79 5.49 -5.15
N THR A 112 2.10 5.72 -5.01
CA THR A 112 2.90 6.53 -5.94
C THR A 112 3.07 5.86 -7.30
N GLY A 113 2.98 4.53 -7.38
CA GLY A 113 2.89 3.79 -8.65
C GLY A 113 1.48 3.58 -9.18
N ASN A 114 0.47 4.16 -8.54
CA ASN A 114 -0.95 3.96 -8.82
C ASN A 114 -1.37 2.49 -8.94
N ILE A 115 -0.81 1.63 -8.09
CA ILE A 115 -1.17 0.21 -8.03
C ILE A 115 -2.35 0.07 -7.05
N PRO A 116 -3.50 -0.46 -7.50
CA PRO A 116 -4.64 -0.69 -6.61
C PRO A 116 -4.28 -1.68 -5.50
N TRP A 117 -4.51 -1.29 -4.24
CA TRP A 117 -4.19 -2.11 -3.09
C TRP A 117 -5.20 -1.92 -1.95
N GLU A 118 -5.25 -2.89 -1.05
CA GLU A 118 -5.94 -2.79 0.24
C GLU A 118 -5.23 -3.66 1.28
N HIS A 119 -5.58 -3.51 2.55
CA HIS A 119 -5.10 -4.42 3.58
C HIS A 119 -5.84 -5.76 3.51
N VAL A 120 -5.13 -6.84 3.81
CA VAL A 120 -5.69 -8.18 3.98
C VAL A 120 -5.19 -8.75 5.31
N THR A 121 -6.00 -9.51 6.03
CA THR A 121 -5.63 -10.13 7.30
C THR A 121 -5.48 -11.65 7.18
N PRO A 122 -4.81 -12.32 8.14
CA PRO A 122 -4.81 -13.79 8.21
C PRO A 122 -6.23 -14.38 8.26
N THR A 123 -7.16 -13.71 8.95
CA THR A 123 -8.57 -14.12 8.99
C THR A 123 -9.22 -14.07 7.61
N ASP A 124 -8.98 -13.01 6.82
CA ASP A 124 -9.48 -12.89 5.45
C ASP A 124 -8.90 -13.99 4.54
N ILE A 125 -7.60 -14.26 4.66
CA ILE A 125 -6.93 -15.35 3.93
C ILE A 125 -7.54 -16.70 4.31
N GLY A 126 -7.76 -16.94 5.61
CA GLY A 126 -8.40 -18.16 6.11
C GLY A 126 -9.86 -18.31 5.67
N ALA A 127 -10.57 -17.21 5.46
CA ALA A 127 -11.91 -17.18 4.88
C ALA A 127 -11.91 -17.35 3.34
N GLY A 128 -10.75 -17.53 2.72
CA GLY A 128 -10.62 -17.78 1.28
C GLY A 128 -10.54 -16.52 0.42
N LEU A 129 -10.26 -15.35 0.99
CA LEU A 129 -10.19 -14.09 0.24
C LEU A 129 -8.89 -13.92 -0.55
N ALA A 130 -7.85 -14.72 -0.28
CA ALA A 130 -6.54 -14.60 -0.94
C ALA A 130 -6.59 -14.49 -2.49
N PRO A 131 -7.41 -15.27 -3.23
CA PRO A 131 -7.50 -15.18 -4.69
C PRO A 131 -8.05 -13.85 -5.24
N ARG A 132 -8.61 -12.97 -4.39
CA ARG A 132 -8.99 -11.60 -4.75
C ARG A 132 -7.77 -10.79 -5.21
N TYR A 133 -6.60 -11.09 -4.67
CA TYR A 133 -5.36 -10.38 -4.93
C TYR A 133 -4.51 -11.14 -5.96
N LYS A 134 -3.77 -10.39 -6.78
CA LYS A 134 -2.71 -10.96 -7.63
C LYS A 134 -1.43 -11.15 -6.84
N VAL A 135 -1.20 -10.28 -5.86
CA VAL A 135 -0.04 -10.30 -4.96
C VAL A 135 -0.50 -10.15 -3.52
N ILE A 136 0.05 -10.96 -2.62
CA ILE A 136 0.01 -10.69 -1.17
C ILE A 136 1.41 -10.25 -0.75
N TYR A 137 1.53 -9.02 -0.26
CA TYR A 137 2.80 -8.44 0.18
C TYR A 137 2.87 -8.43 1.71
N LEU A 138 3.98 -8.91 2.26
CA LEU A 138 4.23 -9.12 3.69
C LEU A 138 5.32 -8.13 4.14
N PRO A 139 4.95 -6.90 4.56
CA PRO A 139 5.92 -5.90 4.99
C PRO A 139 6.38 -6.19 6.43
N ALA A 140 7.68 -6.42 6.62
CA ALA A 140 8.34 -6.60 7.92
C ALA A 140 7.57 -7.57 8.86
N GLN A 141 7.12 -8.69 8.30
CA GLN A 141 6.32 -9.69 9.03
C GLN A 141 7.23 -10.55 9.91
N ILE A 142 7.67 -9.98 11.04
CA ILE A 142 8.64 -10.60 11.93
C ILE A 142 8.16 -11.94 12.49
N ALA A 143 6.84 -12.11 12.65
CA ALA A 143 6.24 -13.37 13.05
C ALA A 143 5.15 -13.85 12.07
N ILE A 144 5.13 -15.14 11.77
CA ILE A 144 4.17 -15.77 10.86
C ILE A 144 3.83 -17.17 11.37
N SER A 145 2.54 -17.47 11.49
CA SER A 145 2.11 -18.80 11.92
C SER A 145 2.30 -19.87 10.85
N GLN A 146 2.49 -21.11 11.29
CA GLN A 146 2.55 -22.27 10.39
C GLN A 146 1.27 -22.40 9.56
N GLY A 147 0.11 -22.10 10.17
CA GLY A 147 -1.18 -22.10 9.48
C GLY A 147 -1.23 -21.09 8.33
N LEU A 148 -0.79 -19.85 8.59
CA LEU A 148 -0.74 -18.80 7.58
C LEU A 148 0.26 -19.14 6.46
N LEU A 149 1.45 -19.65 6.79
CA LEU A 149 2.41 -20.13 5.78
C LEU A 149 1.79 -21.21 4.87
N GLY A 150 1.05 -22.15 5.45
CA GLY A 150 0.34 -23.19 4.70
C GLY A 150 -0.75 -22.64 3.78
N GLN A 151 -1.49 -21.63 4.22
CA GLN A 151 -2.50 -20.95 3.39
C GLN A 151 -1.85 -20.16 2.24
N LEU A 152 -0.75 -19.45 2.53
CA LEU A 152 0.02 -18.73 1.51
C LEU A 152 0.62 -19.68 0.48
N ALA A 153 1.14 -20.85 0.90
CA ALA A 153 1.60 -21.90 -0.01
C ALA A 153 0.51 -22.36 -0.97
N LYS A 154 -0.69 -22.68 -0.46
CA LYS A 154 -1.84 -23.05 -1.31
C LYS A 154 -2.25 -21.95 -2.28
N TYR A 155 -2.25 -20.70 -1.81
CA TYR A 155 -2.53 -19.53 -2.65
C TYR A 155 -1.52 -19.39 -3.79
N VAL A 156 -0.23 -19.56 -3.50
CA VAL A 156 0.84 -19.54 -4.51
C VAL A 156 0.70 -20.72 -5.48
N GLU A 157 0.48 -21.94 -4.98
CA GLU A 157 0.23 -23.12 -5.82
C GLU A 157 -0.91 -22.89 -6.82
N GLY A 158 -1.97 -22.20 -6.38
CA GLY A 158 -3.14 -21.82 -7.17
C GLY A 158 -2.89 -20.73 -8.23
N GLY A 159 -1.73 -20.07 -8.24
CA GLY A 159 -1.38 -19.00 -9.19
C GLY A 159 -1.15 -17.64 -8.56
N GLY A 160 -1.25 -17.53 -7.24
CA GLY A 160 -0.96 -16.30 -6.50
C GLY A 160 0.52 -15.96 -6.45
N ARG A 161 0.81 -14.69 -6.13
CA ARG A 161 2.17 -14.23 -5.82
C ARG A 161 2.28 -13.79 -4.37
N VAL A 162 3.32 -14.24 -3.68
CA VAL A 162 3.63 -13.79 -2.30
C VAL A 162 4.99 -13.11 -2.31
N VAL A 163 5.10 -11.95 -1.66
CA VAL A 163 6.36 -11.21 -1.52
C VAL A 163 6.56 -10.85 -0.06
N MET A 164 7.73 -11.15 0.49
CA MET A 164 8.08 -10.80 1.87
C MET A 164 9.45 -10.11 1.89
N ASP A 165 9.58 -9.07 2.70
CA ASP A 165 10.85 -8.37 2.92
C ASP A 165 11.38 -8.54 4.34
N ALA A 166 12.63 -8.13 4.55
CA ALA A 166 13.28 -8.24 5.84
C ALA A 166 12.78 -7.16 6.83
N PRO A 167 12.82 -7.41 8.14
CA PRO A 167 12.89 -8.74 8.74
C PRO A 167 11.56 -9.46 8.55
N GLY A 168 11.60 -10.71 8.10
CA GLY A 168 10.41 -11.52 7.86
C GLY A 168 10.64 -12.94 8.34
N ALA A 169 9.62 -13.55 8.96
CA ALA A 169 9.62 -14.96 9.38
C ALA A 169 10.74 -15.32 10.39
N LEU A 170 11.03 -14.44 11.35
CA LEU A 170 11.99 -14.73 12.43
C LEU A 170 11.33 -15.62 13.50
N TYR A 171 10.06 -15.35 13.78
CA TYR A 171 9.30 -16.03 14.83
C TYR A 171 8.03 -16.69 14.29
N ASP A 172 7.50 -17.66 15.02
CA ASP A 172 6.12 -18.11 14.91
C ASP A 172 5.18 -17.22 15.75
N GLU A 173 3.89 -17.54 15.77
CA GLU A 173 2.87 -16.81 16.54
C GLU A 173 3.09 -16.84 18.06
N HIS A 174 3.94 -17.74 18.55
CA HIS A 174 4.27 -17.89 19.96
C HIS A 174 5.58 -17.18 20.34
N GLY A 175 6.25 -16.54 19.37
CA GLY A 175 7.55 -15.89 19.60
C GLY A 175 8.72 -16.87 19.64
N LEU A 176 8.54 -18.12 19.21
CA LEU A 176 9.63 -19.08 19.06
C LEU A 176 10.29 -18.89 17.70
N VAL A 177 11.57 -19.20 17.59
CA VAL A 177 12.29 -19.11 16.31
C VAL A 177 11.61 -20.01 15.27
N LEU A 178 11.18 -19.42 14.16
CA LEU A 178 10.49 -20.14 13.11
C LEU A 178 11.48 -21.02 12.33
N PRO A 179 11.26 -22.34 12.23
CA PRO A 179 12.11 -23.20 11.41
C PRO A 179 11.96 -22.88 9.91
N THR A 180 13.08 -22.61 9.24
CA THR A 180 13.11 -22.29 7.80
C THR A 180 13.96 -23.24 6.96
N ALA A 181 14.50 -24.30 7.56
CA ALA A 181 15.34 -25.29 6.89
C ALA A 181 14.60 -26.05 5.78
N GLU A 182 15.34 -26.72 4.91
CA GLU A 182 14.80 -27.61 3.89
C GLU A 182 13.74 -28.58 4.45
N GLY A 183 12.60 -28.67 3.76
CA GLY A 183 11.48 -29.52 4.18
C GLY A 183 10.47 -28.84 5.11
N THR A 184 10.73 -27.63 5.60
CA THR A 184 9.73 -26.83 6.34
C THR A 184 8.67 -26.23 5.40
N VAL A 185 7.54 -25.75 5.94
CA VAL A 185 6.53 -25.04 5.14
C VAL A 185 7.13 -23.76 4.52
N PHE A 186 7.97 -23.07 5.28
CA PHE A 186 8.68 -21.87 4.83
C PHE A 186 9.54 -22.15 3.59
N GLU A 187 10.44 -23.15 3.67
CA GLU A 187 11.31 -23.49 2.54
C GLU A 187 10.51 -23.97 1.33
N ARG A 188 9.46 -24.76 1.52
CA ARG A 188 8.60 -25.17 0.39
C ARG A 188 7.93 -23.99 -0.31
N LEU A 189 7.50 -22.98 0.45
CA LEU A 189 6.90 -21.77 -0.10
C LEU A 189 7.96 -20.94 -0.84
N PHE A 190 9.01 -20.51 -0.14
CA PHE A 190 9.95 -19.51 -0.64
C PHE A 190 11.16 -20.07 -1.39
N GLY A 191 11.38 -21.40 -1.36
CA GLY A 191 12.51 -22.07 -2.02
C GLY A 191 13.87 -21.64 -1.47
N ALA A 192 13.92 -21.19 -0.21
CA ALA A 192 15.13 -20.74 0.45
C ALA A 192 15.02 -20.89 1.97
N GLU A 193 16.16 -20.99 2.64
CA GLU A 193 16.29 -20.93 4.09
C GLU A 193 16.68 -19.51 4.54
N LEU A 194 16.24 -19.15 5.75
CA LEU A 194 16.68 -17.95 6.45
C LEU A 194 17.80 -18.34 7.44
N SER A 195 19.05 -18.10 7.05
CA SER A 195 20.20 -18.56 7.83
C SER A 195 20.68 -17.58 8.91
N ASP A 196 20.40 -16.29 8.73
CA ASP A 196 20.76 -15.24 9.69
C ASP A 196 19.96 -13.95 9.44
N VAL A 197 19.83 -13.10 10.46
CA VAL A 197 19.23 -11.76 10.36
C VAL A 197 20.10 -10.77 11.14
N GLN A 198 20.49 -9.69 10.47
CA GLN A 198 21.38 -8.68 11.03
C GLN A 198 20.90 -7.28 10.65
N TYR A 199 21.57 -6.27 11.21
CA TYR A 199 21.39 -4.87 10.82
C TYR A 199 22.60 -4.43 9.97
N SER A 200 22.35 -3.65 8.92
CA SER A 200 23.36 -3.34 7.89
C SER A 200 24.49 -2.41 8.38
N ASN A 201 24.36 -1.81 9.57
CA ASN A 201 25.44 -1.06 10.20
C ASN A 201 26.57 -1.98 10.73
N ASN A 202 26.23 -3.21 11.13
CA ASN A 202 27.19 -4.22 11.59
C ASN A 202 27.73 -5.05 10.42
N ALA A 203 26.88 -5.32 9.43
CA ALA A 203 27.24 -6.04 8.21
C ALA A 203 26.86 -5.20 6.98
N PRO A 204 27.75 -4.31 6.49
CA PRO A 204 27.44 -3.42 5.38
C PRO A 204 26.98 -4.18 4.13
N ARG A 205 25.83 -3.75 3.60
CA ARG A 205 25.27 -4.21 2.33
C ARG A 205 24.97 -3.04 1.43
N MET A 206 25.17 -3.27 0.14
CA MET A 206 24.86 -2.35 -0.92
C MET A 206 24.03 -3.05 -1.98
N LEU A 207 23.02 -2.36 -2.49
CA LEU A 207 22.19 -2.81 -3.60
C LEU A 207 22.14 -1.69 -4.64
N GLY A 208 22.49 -1.98 -5.90
CA GLY A 208 22.53 -0.96 -6.95
C GLY A 208 23.47 0.22 -6.64
N GLY A 209 24.59 -0.01 -5.96
CA GLY A 209 25.53 1.04 -5.56
C GLY A 209 25.12 1.85 -4.32
N ARG A 210 23.94 1.56 -3.73
CA ARG A 210 23.44 2.26 -2.55
C ARG A 210 23.66 1.46 -1.28
N LYS A 211 24.23 2.08 -0.25
CA LYS A 211 24.35 1.49 1.10
C LYS A 211 22.99 1.39 1.78
N LEU A 212 22.67 0.20 2.30
CA LEU A 212 21.46 -0.07 3.07
C LEU A 212 21.63 0.38 4.54
N GLY A 213 20.55 0.80 5.19
CA GLY A 213 20.56 1.36 6.55
C GLY A 213 19.68 0.61 7.56
N GLY A 214 19.33 -0.63 7.26
CA GLY A 214 18.21 -1.34 7.85
C GLY A 214 18.49 -2.82 8.11
N PHE A 215 17.43 -3.60 8.33
CA PHE A 215 17.57 -5.04 8.45
C PHE A 215 18.02 -5.68 7.15
N ILE A 216 18.85 -6.72 7.28
CA ILE A 216 19.27 -7.60 6.21
C ILE A 216 19.13 -9.05 6.67
N SER A 217 18.88 -9.94 5.72
CA SER A 217 18.71 -11.37 5.95
C SER A 217 19.68 -12.17 5.09
N ALA A 218 20.32 -13.19 5.66
CA ALA A 218 21.16 -14.11 4.89
C ALA A 218 20.29 -15.25 4.34
N LEU A 219 20.05 -15.23 3.03
CA LEU A 219 19.26 -16.25 2.34
C LEU A 219 20.15 -17.36 1.78
N ARG A 220 19.72 -18.61 1.96
CA ARG A 220 20.30 -19.79 1.30
C ARG A 220 19.26 -20.40 0.36
N PRO A 221 19.30 -20.09 -0.95
CA PRO A 221 18.36 -20.67 -1.91
C PRO A 221 18.54 -22.19 -1.98
N THR A 222 17.43 -22.92 -1.89
CA THR A 222 17.37 -24.36 -2.13
C THR A 222 16.84 -24.61 -3.55
N ARG A 223 15.72 -23.96 -3.88
CA ARG A 223 14.99 -24.07 -5.17
C ARG A 223 14.72 -22.72 -5.82
N ALA A 224 14.83 -21.63 -5.04
CA ALA A 224 14.60 -20.28 -5.53
C ALA A 224 15.72 -19.85 -6.49
N LYS A 225 15.33 -19.11 -7.53
CA LYS A 225 16.26 -18.39 -8.39
C LYS A 225 16.67 -17.09 -7.70
N VAL A 226 17.96 -16.78 -7.73
CA VAL A 226 18.46 -15.46 -7.31
C VAL A 226 18.22 -14.45 -8.43
N LEU A 227 17.47 -13.38 -8.13
CA LEU A 227 17.15 -12.29 -9.06
C LEU A 227 18.12 -11.11 -8.92
N GLU A 228 18.48 -10.77 -7.68
CA GLU A 228 19.45 -9.71 -7.37
C GLU A 228 20.41 -10.18 -6.29
N ARG A 229 21.62 -9.61 -6.26
CA ARG A 229 22.66 -9.88 -5.28
C ARG A 229 23.11 -8.58 -4.63
N PHE A 230 23.53 -8.66 -3.37
CA PHE A 230 24.27 -7.57 -2.76
C PHE A 230 25.66 -7.45 -3.39
N GLN A 231 26.36 -6.36 -3.14
CA GLN A 231 27.74 -6.15 -3.61
C GLN A 231 28.73 -7.24 -3.14
N THR A 232 28.41 -7.91 -2.05
CA THR A 232 29.18 -9.02 -1.46
C THR A 232 28.91 -10.38 -2.13
N GLY A 233 27.95 -10.44 -3.06
CA GLY A 233 27.68 -11.59 -3.91
C GLY A 233 26.57 -12.52 -3.38
N GLU A 234 26.18 -12.42 -2.12
CA GLU A 234 25.07 -13.21 -1.58
C GLU A 234 23.69 -12.71 -2.07
N PRO A 235 22.65 -13.56 -2.05
CA PRO A 235 21.34 -13.23 -2.59
C PRO A 235 20.68 -12.05 -1.87
N ALA A 236 20.23 -11.05 -2.63
CA ALA A 236 19.44 -9.94 -2.14
C ALA A 236 17.94 -10.16 -2.42
N LEU A 237 17.60 -10.65 -3.61
CA LEU A 237 16.23 -10.94 -4.00
C LEU A 237 16.17 -12.35 -4.59
N THR A 238 15.23 -13.16 -4.14
CA THR A 238 15.03 -14.53 -4.64
C THR A 238 13.58 -14.75 -5.03
N GLU A 239 13.35 -15.62 -6.01
CA GLU A 239 12.01 -15.99 -6.46
C GLU A 239 11.93 -17.50 -6.68
N HIS A 240 10.94 -18.12 -6.06
CA HIS A 240 10.63 -19.53 -6.20
C HIS A 240 9.29 -19.71 -6.90
N ARG A 241 9.26 -20.60 -7.90
CA ARG A 241 8.03 -21.00 -8.56
C ARG A 241 7.44 -22.20 -7.82
N LEU A 242 6.22 -22.05 -7.32
CA LEU A 242 5.48 -23.11 -6.65
C LEU A 242 4.11 -23.25 -7.30
N GLY A 243 3.83 -24.42 -7.89
CA GLY A 243 2.64 -24.64 -8.71
C GLY A 243 2.52 -23.62 -9.85
N LYS A 244 1.39 -22.91 -9.91
CA LYS A 244 1.11 -21.92 -10.95
C LYS A 244 1.62 -20.52 -10.61
N GLY A 245 2.03 -20.27 -9.36
CA GLY A 245 2.42 -18.96 -8.85
C GLY A 245 3.89 -18.88 -8.46
N THR A 246 4.21 -17.84 -7.69
CA THR A 246 5.58 -17.51 -7.27
C THR A 246 5.65 -16.92 -5.87
N ALA A 247 6.72 -17.20 -5.14
CA ALA A 247 7.03 -16.57 -3.86
C ALA A 247 8.39 -15.85 -3.94
N VAL A 248 8.48 -14.65 -3.36
CA VAL A 248 9.67 -13.79 -3.40
C VAL A 248 10.11 -13.43 -1.99
N LEU A 249 11.43 -13.52 -1.75
CA LEU A 249 12.08 -12.98 -0.56
C LEU A 249 13.01 -11.84 -0.95
N ALA A 250 12.78 -10.67 -0.36
CA ALA A 250 13.71 -9.55 -0.34
C ALA A 250 14.50 -9.59 0.98
N ALA A 251 15.82 -9.77 0.88
CA ALA A 251 16.75 -9.89 1.99
C ALA A 251 17.09 -8.54 2.65
N TRP A 252 16.33 -7.49 2.39
CA TRP A 252 16.49 -6.17 3.00
C TRP A 252 15.12 -5.55 3.30
N ASP A 253 15.09 -4.57 4.18
CA ASP A 253 13.88 -3.94 4.69
C ASP A 253 13.26 -2.90 3.74
N VAL A 254 12.95 -3.32 2.52
CA VAL A 254 12.51 -2.43 1.45
C VAL A 254 11.28 -1.61 1.86
N SER A 255 10.26 -2.21 2.46
CA SER A 255 9.05 -1.50 2.88
C SER A 255 9.32 -0.46 3.97
N TYR A 256 10.16 -0.77 4.96
CA TYR A 256 10.54 0.19 5.99
C TYR A 256 11.39 1.33 5.41
N SER A 257 12.33 1.01 4.52
CA SER A 257 13.27 1.98 3.96
C SER A 257 12.58 3.12 3.20
N VAL A 258 11.37 2.88 2.68
CA VAL A 258 10.54 3.85 1.98
C VAL A 258 9.41 4.42 2.84
N PHE A 259 9.51 4.32 4.19
CA PHE A 259 8.56 4.94 5.12
C PHE A 259 8.51 6.47 5.01
N LYS A 260 9.59 7.13 4.60
CA LYS A 260 9.59 8.56 4.29
C LYS A 260 9.49 8.75 2.77
N PRO A 261 8.75 9.76 2.29
CA PRO A 261 8.70 10.06 0.87
C PRO A 261 10.05 10.58 0.37
N GLY A 262 10.25 10.53 -0.96
CA GLY A 262 11.38 11.15 -1.66
C GLY A 262 12.33 10.17 -2.33
N ASP A 263 12.22 8.88 -2.00
CA ASP A 263 13.09 7.83 -2.51
C ASP A 263 12.46 7.06 -3.67
N ARG A 264 12.31 7.75 -4.81
CA ARG A 264 11.60 7.21 -5.98
C ARG A 264 12.19 5.91 -6.51
N GLU A 265 13.52 5.75 -6.42
CA GLU A 265 14.20 4.54 -6.88
C GLU A 265 13.85 3.35 -6.00
N MET A 266 13.94 3.48 -4.67
CA MET A 266 13.61 2.38 -3.77
C MET A 266 12.12 2.05 -3.78
N GLU A 267 11.24 3.05 -3.92
CA GLU A 267 9.81 2.82 -4.14
C GLU A 267 9.57 2.04 -5.44
N ALA A 268 10.29 2.36 -6.52
CA ALA A 268 10.21 1.63 -7.79
C ALA A 268 10.71 0.20 -7.66
N ARG A 269 11.80 -0.03 -6.90
CA ARG A 269 12.30 -1.38 -6.59
C ARG A 269 11.28 -2.21 -5.80
N LEU A 270 10.63 -1.62 -4.79
CA LEU A 270 9.55 -2.28 -4.05
C LEU A 270 8.43 -2.71 -5.00
N ARG A 271 7.95 -1.79 -5.85
CA ARG A 271 6.91 -2.09 -6.85
C ARG A 271 7.33 -3.18 -7.82
N ALA A 272 8.57 -3.15 -8.30
CA ALA A 272 9.08 -4.17 -9.20
C ALA A 272 9.14 -5.56 -8.54
N ALA A 273 9.60 -5.64 -7.29
CA ALA A 273 9.60 -6.89 -6.53
C ALA A 273 8.17 -7.41 -6.29
N ALA A 274 7.26 -6.51 -5.87
CA ALA A 274 5.86 -6.81 -5.62
C ALA A 274 5.13 -7.31 -6.88
N MET A 275 5.16 -6.52 -7.95
CA MET A 275 4.38 -6.78 -9.17
C MET A 275 5.04 -7.79 -10.10
N GLY A 276 6.37 -7.92 -10.09
CA GLY A 276 7.09 -8.72 -11.07
C GLY A 276 6.74 -8.29 -12.50
N GLY A 277 6.16 -9.19 -13.28
CA GLY A 277 5.65 -8.91 -14.63
C GLY A 277 4.20 -8.38 -14.69
N LEU A 278 3.53 -8.18 -13.56
CA LEU A 278 2.19 -7.62 -13.51
C LEU A 278 2.23 -6.10 -13.73
N GLU A 279 1.15 -5.58 -14.32
CA GLU A 279 1.04 -4.15 -14.62
C GLU A 279 -0.19 -3.55 -13.96
N SER A 280 -0.08 -2.30 -13.51
CA SER A 280 -1.24 -1.57 -13.01
C SER A 280 -2.23 -1.29 -14.15
N PRO A 281 -3.55 -1.42 -13.92
CA PRO A 281 -4.55 -1.19 -14.95
C PRO A 281 -4.65 0.29 -15.38
N TYR A 282 -4.09 1.21 -14.60
CA TYR A 282 -3.98 2.63 -14.90
C TYR A 282 -2.69 3.23 -14.31
N SER A 283 -2.26 4.37 -14.83
CA SER A 283 -1.07 5.08 -14.35
C SER A 283 -1.18 6.59 -14.55
N CYS A 284 -0.56 7.34 -13.64
CA CYS A 284 -0.48 8.80 -13.62
C CYS A 284 0.84 9.19 -12.94
N GLU A 285 1.77 9.77 -13.69
CA GLU A 285 3.11 10.06 -13.16
C GLU A 285 3.12 11.28 -12.23
N GLU A 286 2.19 12.21 -12.45
CA GLU A 286 2.16 13.52 -11.80
C GLU A 286 1.36 13.53 -10.49
N ALA A 287 0.55 12.52 -10.21
CA ALA A 287 -0.32 12.48 -9.04
C ALA A 287 -0.62 11.06 -8.54
N VAL A 288 -0.95 10.96 -7.25
CA VAL A 288 -1.54 9.73 -6.72
C VAL A 288 -3.00 9.68 -7.14
N VAL A 289 -3.38 8.61 -7.86
CA VAL A 289 -4.75 8.40 -8.34
C VAL A 289 -5.33 7.13 -7.73
N TYR A 290 -6.48 7.28 -7.07
CA TYR A 290 -7.29 6.17 -6.62
C TYR A 290 -8.47 5.95 -7.57
N ARG A 291 -8.90 4.69 -7.72
CA ARG A 291 -10.08 4.32 -8.50
C ARG A 291 -11.10 3.60 -7.63
N LEU A 292 -12.36 3.98 -7.79
CA LEU A 292 -13.50 3.19 -7.38
C LEU A 292 -14.32 2.79 -8.61
N ALA A 293 -14.67 1.51 -8.71
CA ALA A 293 -15.46 1.00 -9.82
C ALA A 293 -16.94 0.96 -9.47
N ALA A 294 -17.81 1.41 -10.36
CA ALA A 294 -19.26 1.22 -10.29
C ALA A 294 -19.78 0.65 -11.64
N PRO A 295 -21.02 0.14 -11.72
CA PRO A 295 -21.54 -0.46 -12.95
C PRO A 295 -21.50 0.48 -14.17
N GLU A 296 -21.90 1.75 -13.99
CA GLU A 296 -22.05 2.72 -15.09
C GLU A 296 -20.84 3.67 -15.26
N ALA A 297 -19.97 3.76 -14.26
CA ALA A 297 -18.83 4.67 -14.27
C ALA A 297 -17.70 4.18 -13.36
N ASP A 298 -16.49 4.65 -13.65
CA ASP A 298 -15.38 4.60 -12.70
C ASP A 298 -15.09 6.01 -12.18
N HIS A 299 -14.83 6.10 -10.88
CA HIS A 299 -14.46 7.35 -10.22
C HIS A 299 -12.98 7.36 -9.93
N TYR A 300 -12.29 8.36 -10.45
CA TYR A 300 -10.87 8.59 -10.23
C TYR A 300 -10.66 9.80 -9.34
N PHE A 301 -9.90 9.62 -8.28
CA PHE A 301 -9.59 10.65 -7.29
C PHE A 301 -8.10 10.94 -7.35
N PHE A 302 -7.77 12.10 -7.91
CA PHE A 302 -6.42 12.63 -7.99
C PHE A 302 -6.10 13.34 -6.68
N ILE A 303 -4.96 13.00 -6.09
CA ILE A 303 -4.40 13.66 -4.92
C ILE A 303 -3.07 14.28 -5.36
N ASN A 304 -3.02 15.61 -5.38
CA ASN A 304 -1.82 16.38 -5.68
C ASN A 304 -1.25 16.97 -4.39
N ASP A 305 -0.12 16.45 -3.93
CA ASP A 305 0.58 16.92 -2.73
C ASP A 305 1.77 17.85 -3.04
N GLY A 306 1.81 18.39 -4.26
CA GLY A 306 2.82 19.31 -4.73
C GLY A 306 2.25 20.64 -5.23
N PRO A 307 3.07 21.47 -5.90
CA PRO A 307 2.59 22.65 -6.62
C PRO A 307 1.58 22.29 -7.72
N PRO A 308 0.90 23.28 -8.33
CA PRO A 308 0.02 23.04 -9.47
C PRO A 308 0.72 22.24 -10.56
N ALA A 309 -0.01 21.29 -11.14
CA ALA A 309 0.52 20.36 -12.13
C ALA A 309 -0.56 19.97 -13.15
N THR A 310 -0.11 19.51 -14.31
CA THR A 310 -0.96 18.93 -15.34
C THR A 310 -0.69 17.43 -15.39
N ALA A 311 -1.70 16.62 -15.12
CA ALA A 311 -1.58 15.17 -15.05
C ALA A 311 -2.14 14.47 -16.29
N ARG A 312 -1.58 13.31 -16.65
CA ARG A 312 -2.14 12.44 -17.69
C ARG A 312 -2.45 11.06 -17.14
N LEU A 313 -3.75 10.76 -17.04
CA LEU A 313 -4.22 9.45 -16.64
C LEU A 313 -4.24 8.52 -17.86
N LYS A 314 -3.41 7.47 -17.83
CA LYS A 314 -3.32 6.45 -18.87
C LYS A 314 -4.07 5.21 -18.43
N PHE A 315 -4.85 4.62 -19.33
CA PHE A 315 -5.58 3.38 -19.11
C PHE A 315 -4.97 2.26 -19.95
N ARG A 316 -5.01 1.01 -19.44
CA ARG A 316 -4.65 -0.17 -20.25
C ARG A 316 -5.88 -0.84 -20.84
N ASN A 317 -6.77 -1.31 -19.97
CA ASN A 317 -7.90 -2.16 -20.36
C ASN A 317 -9.26 -1.50 -20.13
N TYR A 318 -9.30 -0.21 -19.82
CA TYR A 318 -10.54 0.53 -19.60
C TYR A 318 -10.89 1.38 -20.80
N ARG A 319 -12.19 1.41 -21.13
CA ARG A 319 -12.74 2.24 -22.21
C ARG A 319 -13.92 3.01 -21.67
N TYR A 320 -13.88 4.32 -21.89
CA TYR A 320 -14.91 5.25 -21.45
C TYR A 320 -15.54 5.95 -22.65
N ARG A 321 -16.76 6.47 -22.44
CA ARG A 321 -17.48 7.26 -23.44
C ARG A 321 -17.53 8.75 -23.11
N ALA A 322 -17.34 9.11 -21.84
CA ALA A 322 -17.33 10.50 -21.39
C ALA A 322 -16.58 10.63 -20.07
N VAL A 323 -16.07 11.83 -19.80
CA VAL A 323 -15.47 12.21 -18.52
C VAL A 323 -16.08 13.54 -18.05
N SER A 324 -16.26 13.66 -16.73
CA SER A 324 -16.79 14.87 -16.09
C SER A 324 -16.15 15.08 -14.72
N ASP A 325 -16.08 16.32 -14.25
CA ASP A 325 -15.74 16.66 -12.86
C ASP A 325 -17.03 16.88 -12.08
N PRO A 326 -17.44 15.97 -11.18
CA PRO A 326 -18.70 16.12 -10.46
C PRO A 326 -18.73 17.32 -9.51
N VAL A 327 -17.56 17.82 -9.07
CA VAL A 327 -17.46 18.94 -8.13
C VAL A 327 -17.57 20.27 -8.87
N ALA A 328 -16.88 20.42 -9.99
CA ALA A 328 -16.95 21.61 -10.84
C ALA A 328 -18.20 21.64 -11.73
N GLY A 329 -18.80 20.48 -12.02
CA GLY A 329 -19.93 20.36 -12.95
C GLY A 329 -19.52 20.46 -14.42
N GLU A 330 -18.24 20.27 -14.72
CA GLU A 330 -17.70 20.43 -16.07
C GLU A 330 -17.65 19.09 -16.83
N LYS A 331 -17.82 19.16 -18.16
CA LYS A 331 -17.51 18.04 -19.06
C LYS A 331 -16.09 18.25 -19.58
N LEU A 332 -15.30 17.19 -19.60
CA LEU A 332 -13.95 17.23 -20.15
C LEU A 332 -13.89 16.39 -21.42
N GLU A 333 -12.94 16.71 -22.28
CA GLU A 333 -12.58 15.86 -23.40
C GLU A 333 -11.85 14.60 -22.88
N LEU A 334 -12.16 13.44 -23.46
CA LEU A 334 -11.43 12.21 -23.16
C LEU A 334 -9.95 12.39 -23.54
N ASP A 335 -9.06 11.78 -22.77
CA ASP A 335 -7.60 11.81 -22.94
C ASP A 335 -6.95 13.20 -22.84
N ALA A 336 -7.74 14.25 -22.58
CA ALA A 336 -7.20 15.57 -22.29
C ALA A 336 -6.39 15.57 -20.99
N PRO A 337 -5.34 16.41 -20.90
CA PRO A 337 -4.62 16.59 -19.66
C PRO A 337 -5.54 17.11 -18.54
N VAL A 338 -5.30 16.64 -17.32
CA VAL A 338 -6.07 17.00 -16.14
C VAL A 338 -5.29 18.06 -15.35
N GLU A 339 -5.81 19.27 -15.33
CA GLU A 339 -5.27 20.34 -14.48
C GLU A 339 -5.50 20.03 -12.99
N LEU A 340 -4.45 20.13 -12.18
CA LEU A 340 -4.49 19.87 -10.74
C LEU A 340 -4.07 21.13 -9.98
N GLU A 341 -4.95 21.62 -9.12
CA GLU A 341 -4.60 22.63 -8.12
C GLU A 341 -3.49 22.10 -7.19
N GLY A 342 -2.56 22.96 -6.81
CA GLY A 342 -1.49 22.62 -5.87
C GLY A 342 -2.06 22.27 -4.49
N TYR A 343 -1.48 21.27 -3.83
CA TYR A 343 -1.83 20.83 -2.46
C TYR A 343 -3.34 20.55 -2.29
N SER A 344 -3.95 19.95 -3.31
CA SER A 344 -5.39 19.74 -3.43
C SER A 344 -5.69 18.37 -4.05
N GLY A 345 -6.89 18.20 -4.59
CA GLY A 345 -7.26 17.00 -5.32
C GLY A 345 -8.36 17.28 -6.33
N ARG A 346 -8.61 16.30 -7.21
CA ARG A 346 -9.65 16.39 -8.23
C ARG A 346 -10.38 15.07 -8.34
N TRP A 347 -11.70 15.13 -8.51
CA TRP A 347 -12.53 13.95 -8.68
C TRP A 347 -13.07 13.95 -10.10
N LEU A 348 -12.73 12.92 -10.87
CA LEU A 348 -13.25 12.72 -12.22
C LEU A 348 -14.12 11.46 -12.27
N ARG A 349 -15.28 11.58 -12.88
CA ARG A 349 -16.20 10.47 -13.19
C ARG A 349 -16.06 10.12 -14.66
N TYR A 350 -15.61 8.91 -14.94
CA TYR A 350 -15.46 8.35 -16.28
C TYR A 350 -16.61 7.37 -16.56
N ALA A 351 -17.55 7.76 -17.42
CA ALA A 351 -18.69 6.92 -17.77
C ALA A 351 -18.26 5.77 -18.68
N LYS A 352 -18.65 4.54 -18.31
CA LYS A 352 -18.38 3.34 -19.09
C LYS A 352 -19.19 3.33 -20.39
N ARG A 353 -18.72 2.55 -21.36
CA ARG A 353 -19.40 2.40 -22.64
C ARG A 353 -20.74 1.72 -22.50
#